data_AF-A0A1F8YFJ4-F1
#
_entry.id   AF-A0A1F8YFJ4-F1
#
_cell.length_a   1.000
_cell.length_b   1.000
_cell.length_c   1.000
_cell.angle_alpha   90.00
_cell.angle_beta   90.00
_cell.angle_gamma   90.00
#
_symmetry.space_group_name_H-M   'P 1'
#
loop_
_entity.id
_entity.type
_entity.pdbx_description
1 polymer ?
#
loop_
_entity_poly.entity_id
_entity_poly.type
_entity_poly.pdbx_seq_one_letter_code
_entity_poly.pdbx_strand_id
1 'polypeptide(L)'
;MIKEILKNAAMVGLGIMSLSEEKLKEVIKEMESRGEVSKKEGEEIIKDLLKKIEEERKAVENRMAAALKNSFAKMNIATRGDLVKLEKRVHNLEKKVKELMQERED
;
A
#
# COMPACT_ATOMS: atom_id res chain seq x y z
N MET A 1 -0.04 27.01 -7.17
CA MET A 1 -0.38 26.49 -5.83
C MET A 1 0.26 25.14 -5.49
N ILE A 2 -0.30 23.96 -5.83
CA ILE A 2 0.28 22.66 -5.37
C ILE A 2 1.75 22.47 -5.80
N LYS A 3 2.09 22.81 -7.04
CA LYS A 3 3.49 22.76 -7.53
C LYS A 3 4.42 23.71 -6.78
N GLU A 4 3.94 24.88 -6.36
CA GLU A 4 4.74 25.84 -5.59
C GLU A 4 4.97 25.36 -4.17
N ILE A 5 3.98 24.72 -3.55
CA ILE A 5 4.15 24.12 -2.22
C ILE A 5 5.14 22.97 -2.26
N LEU A 6 5.05 22.09 -3.28
CA LEU A 6 6.04 21.03 -3.46
C LEU A 6 7.44 21.57 -3.74
N LYS A 7 7.53 22.67 -4.50
CA LYS A 7 8.80 23.37 -4.75
C LYS A 7 9.36 23.99 -3.47
N ASN A 8 8.55 24.70 -2.70
CA ASN A 8 8.95 25.31 -1.44
C ASN A 8 9.33 24.25 -0.41
N ALA A 9 8.54 23.19 -0.28
CA ALA A 9 8.86 22.04 0.55
C ALA A 9 10.22 21.43 0.14
N ALA A 10 10.46 21.22 -1.15
CA ALA A 10 11.74 20.75 -1.64
C ALA A 10 12.90 21.74 -1.36
N MET A 11 12.68 23.05 -1.49
CA MET A 11 13.66 24.09 -1.15
C MET A 11 14.02 24.11 0.34
N VAL A 12 13.07 23.73 1.21
CA VAL A 12 13.26 23.56 2.66
C VAL A 12 13.80 22.15 3.01
N GLY A 13 14.07 21.31 2.01
CA GLY A 13 14.57 19.94 2.20
C GLY A 13 13.51 18.94 2.68
N LEU A 14 12.23 19.32 2.62
CA LEU A 14 11.11 18.42 2.88
C LEU A 14 10.87 17.57 1.63
N GLY A 15 11.38 16.34 1.66
CA GLY A 15 11.06 15.35 0.64
C GLY A 15 9.57 15.01 0.64
N ILE A 16 9.04 14.59 -0.50
CA ILE A 16 7.65 14.13 -0.64
C ILE A 16 7.26 13.00 0.32
N MET A 17 8.23 12.21 0.78
CA MET A 17 8.01 11.16 1.79
C MET A 17 7.96 11.68 3.22
N SER A 18 8.58 12.83 3.51
CA SER A 18 8.56 13.48 4.83
C SER A 18 7.48 14.55 4.96
N LEU A 19 6.67 14.78 3.92
CA LEU A 19 5.50 15.64 3.97
C LEU A 19 4.47 15.06 4.95
N SER A 20 4.36 15.69 6.12
CA SER A 20 3.30 15.51 7.10
C SER A 20 2.35 16.71 7.09
N GLU A 21 1.17 16.56 7.70
CA GLU A 21 0.24 17.68 7.92
C GLU A 21 0.92 18.86 8.63
N GLU A 22 1.76 18.56 9.62
CA GLU A 22 2.53 19.56 10.38
C GLU A 22 3.50 20.35 9.49
N LYS A 23 4.20 19.65 8.59
CA LYS A 23 5.12 20.28 7.64
C LYS A 23 4.42 21.09 6.56
N LEU A 24 3.23 20.65 6.12
CA LEU A 24 2.40 21.43 5.21
C LEU A 24 1.87 22.71 5.89
N LYS A 25 1.44 22.62 7.16
CA LYS A 25 1.04 23.78 7.95
C LYS A 25 2.17 24.79 8.09
N GLU A 26 3.40 24.34 8.29
CA GLU A 26 4.59 25.20 8.39
C GLU A 26 4.83 25.98 7.08
N VAL A 27 4.80 25.30 5.92
CA VAL A 27 4.98 25.92 4.60
C VAL A 27 3.84 26.89 4.26
N ILE A 28 2.59 26.52 4.53
CA ILE A 28 1.41 27.36 4.28
C ILE A 28 1.45 28.61 5.15
N LYS A 29 1.82 28.48 6.44
CA LYS A 29 1.95 29.61 7.36
C LYS A 29 3.02 30.61 6.91
N GLU A 30 4.08 30.14 6.25
CA GLU A 30 5.09 31.01 5.65
C GLU A 30 4.56 31.73 4.40
N MET A 31 3.71 31.08 3.60
CA MET A 31 3.01 31.72 2.48
C MET A 31 1.98 32.76 2.95
N GLU A 32 1.27 32.47 4.04
CA GLU A 32 0.35 33.41 4.69
C GLU A 32 1.08 34.65 5.21
N SER A 33 2.24 34.48 5.85
CA SER A 33 3.01 35.62 6.39
C SER A 33 3.58 36.51 5.29
N ARG A 34 3.85 35.96 4.11
CA ARG A 34 4.23 36.71 2.90
C ARG A 34 3.05 37.32 2.15
N GLY A 35 1.81 37.05 2.59
CA GLY A 35 0.59 37.53 1.93
C GLY A 35 0.28 36.83 0.60
N GLU A 36 0.92 35.68 0.34
CA GLU A 36 0.74 34.91 -0.90
C GLU A 36 -0.55 34.08 -0.89
N VAL A 37 -1.04 33.73 0.30
CA VAL A 37 -2.20 32.86 0.52
C VAL A 37 -3.00 33.37 1.71
N SER A 38 -4.33 33.38 1.63
CA SER A 38 -5.18 33.67 2.79
C SER A 38 -5.31 32.46 3.71
N LYS A 39 -5.62 32.67 5.00
CA LYS A 39 -5.86 31.56 5.95
C LYS A 39 -6.85 30.51 5.45
N LYS A 40 -7.93 30.97 4.81
CA LYS A 40 -8.98 30.08 4.29
C LYS A 40 -8.47 29.22 3.13
N GLU A 41 -7.73 29.82 2.21
CA GLU A 41 -7.10 29.08 1.11
C GLU A 41 -6.04 28.11 1.63
N GLY A 42 -5.28 28.50 2.66
CA GLY A 42 -4.27 27.66 3.29
C GLY A 42 -4.86 26.35 3.84
N GLU A 43 -5.98 26.44 4.56
CA GLU A 43 -6.70 25.28 5.11
C GLU A 43 -7.25 24.35 4.02
N GLU A 44 -7.84 24.91 2.96
CA GLU A 44 -8.34 24.12 1.82
C GLU A 44 -7.21 23.38 1.11
N ILE A 45 -6.07 24.05 0.90
CA ILE A 45 -4.91 23.44 0.24
C ILE A 45 -4.34 22.29 1.06
N ILE A 46 -4.23 22.43 2.39
CA ILE A 46 -3.74 21.34 3.26
C ILE A 46 -4.64 20.12 3.11
N LYS A 47 -5.96 20.32 3.18
CA LYS A 47 -6.94 19.24 3.06
C LYS A 47 -6.84 18.51 1.72
N ASP A 48 -6.75 19.25 0.63
CA ASP A 48 -6.65 18.69 -0.72
C ASP A 48 -5.32 17.96 -0.94
N LEU A 49 -4.21 18.50 -0.42
CA LEU A 49 -2.90 17.84 -0.51
C LEU A 49 -2.88 16.53 0.27
N LEU A 50 -3.40 16.53 1.51
CA LEU A 50 -3.41 15.34 2.34
C LEU A 50 -4.22 14.22 1.69
N LYS A 51 -5.41 14.55 1.18
CA LYS A 51 -6.24 13.60 0.44
C LYS A 51 -5.51 13.02 -0.76
N LYS A 52 -4.84 13.86 -1.55
CA LYS A 52 -4.10 13.42 -2.73
C LYS A 52 -2.89 12.57 -2.36
N ILE A 53 -2.18 12.89 -1.29
CA ILE A 53 -1.06 12.09 -0.78
C ILE A 53 -1.55 10.71 -0.36
N GLU A 54 -2.70 10.63 0.32
CA GLU A 54 -3.27 9.36 0.77
C GLU A 54 -3.69 8.48 -0.43
N GLU A 55 -4.34 9.07 -1.44
CA GLU A 55 -4.70 8.38 -2.69
C GLU A 55 -3.46 7.84 -3.43
N GLU A 56 -2.41 8.65 -3.57
CA GLU A 56 -1.15 8.25 -4.21
C GLU A 56 -0.40 7.19 -3.40
N ARG A 57 -0.35 7.29 -2.06
CA ARG A 57 0.24 6.27 -1.18
C ARG A 57 -0.43 4.92 -1.40
N LYS A 58 -1.77 4.89 -1.40
CA LYS A 58 -2.54 3.67 -1.63
C LYS A 58 -2.31 3.09 -3.03
N ALA A 59 -2.19 3.95 -4.06
CA ALA A 59 -1.86 3.50 -5.41
C ALA A 59 -0.46 2.86 -5.49
N VAL A 60 0.53 3.44 -4.82
CA VAL A 60 1.89 2.90 -4.72
C VAL A 60 1.91 1.57 -3.97
N GLU A 61 1.23 1.49 -2.82
CA GLU A 61 1.10 0.25 -2.03
C GLU A 61 0.50 -0.89 -2.86
N ASN A 62 -0.59 -0.61 -3.59
CA ASN A 62 -1.23 -1.61 -4.45
C ASN A 62 -0.31 -2.07 -5.59
N ARG A 63 0.40 -1.14 -6.24
CA ARG A 63 1.37 -1.47 -7.28
C ARG A 63 2.52 -2.32 -6.72
N MET A 64 3.01 -1.98 -5.54
CA MET A 64 4.08 -2.73 -4.88
C MET A 64 3.63 -4.13 -4.47
N ALA A 65 2.43 -4.26 -3.89
CA ALA A 65 1.83 -5.54 -3.56
C ALA A 65 1.65 -6.43 -4.81
N ALA A 66 1.17 -5.85 -5.92
CA ALA A 66 1.04 -6.55 -7.20
C ALA A 66 2.40 -6.98 -7.77
N ALA A 67 3.40 -6.10 -7.71
CA ALA A 67 4.77 -6.41 -8.16
C ALA A 67 5.37 -7.55 -7.34
N LEU A 68 5.26 -7.51 -6.01
CA LEU A 68 5.72 -8.58 -5.12
C LEU A 68 4.99 -9.89 -5.40
N LYS A 69 3.66 -9.86 -5.53
CA LYS A 69 2.86 -11.04 -5.87
C LYS A 69 3.30 -11.67 -7.19
N ASN A 70 3.54 -10.85 -8.22
CA ASN A 70 4.03 -11.32 -9.51
C ASN A 70 5.45 -11.89 -9.44
N SER A 71 6.33 -11.27 -8.66
CA SER A 71 7.69 -11.78 -8.42
C SER A 71 7.64 -13.13 -7.71
N PHE A 72 6.86 -13.26 -6.63
CA PHE A 72 6.65 -14.52 -5.93
C PHE A 72 5.98 -15.59 -6.77
N ALA A 73 5.14 -15.23 -7.73
CA ALA A 73 4.54 -16.19 -8.67
C ALA A 73 5.54 -16.66 -9.76
N LYS A 74 6.51 -15.83 -10.12
CA LYS A 74 7.59 -16.18 -11.07
C LYS A 74 8.69 -17.02 -10.43
N MET A 75 8.94 -16.80 -9.15
CA MET A 75 9.70 -17.72 -8.32
C MET A 75 8.79 -18.93 -8.08
N ASN A 76 9.27 -20.16 -8.30
CA ASN A 76 8.43 -21.35 -8.23
C ASN A 76 8.08 -21.73 -6.77
N ILE A 77 7.53 -20.78 -6.01
CA ILE A 77 7.28 -20.82 -4.57
C ILE A 77 5.80 -21.09 -4.35
N ALA A 78 5.49 -22.20 -3.68
CA ALA A 78 4.12 -22.55 -3.32
C ALA A 78 3.55 -21.54 -2.31
N THR A 79 2.32 -21.07 -2.55
CA THR A 79 1.62 -20.24 -1.58
C THR A 79 1.05 -21.09 -0.44
N ARG A 80 0.70 -20.45 0.68
CA ARG A 80 -0.02 -21.14 1.77
C ARG A 80 -1.33 -21.79 1.28
N GLY A 81 -2.02 -21.15 0.33
CA GLY A 81 -3.25 -21.70 -0.25
C GLY A 81 -3.00 -22.98 -1.05
N ASP A 82 -1.87 -23.05 -1.76
CA ASP A 82 -1.47 -24.25 -2.51
C ASP A 82 -1.15 -25.41 -1.57
N LEU A 83 -0.45 -25.12 -0.45
CA LEU A 83 -0.16 -26.11 0.59
C LEU A 83 -1.45 -26.67 1.23
N VAL A 84 -2.41 -25.82 1.59
CA VAL A 84 -3.70 -26.26 2.15
C VAL A 84 -4.49 -27.10 1.15
N LYS A 85 -4.47 -26.75 -0.14
CA LYS A 85 -5.09 -27.57 -1.19
C LYS A 85 -4.40 -28.94 -1.32
N LEU A 86 -3.07 -28.98 -1.23
CA LEU A 86 -2.31 -30.21 -1.28
C LEU A 86 -2.60 -31.11 -0.07
N GLU A 87 -2.63 -30.54 1.13
CA GLU A 87 -2.96 -31.25 2.38
C GLU A 87 -4.34 -31.90 2.32
N LYS A 88 -5.36 -31.16 1.85
CA LYS A 88 -6.71 -31.73 1.64
C LYS A 88 -6.73 -32.88 0.64
N ARG A 89 -5.96 -32.76 -0.46
CA ARG A 89 -5.85 -33.83 -1.47
C ARG A 89 -5.19 -35.06 -0.88
N VAL A 90 -4.10 -34.88 -0.13
CA VAL A 90 -3.39 -35.98 0.56
C VAL A 90 -4.34 -36.68 1.53
N HIS A 91 -5.04 -35.92 2.39
CA HIS A 91 -5.98 -36.51 3.34
C HIS A 91 -7.10 -37.33 2.67
N ASN A 92 -7.67 -36.82 1.58
CA ASN A 92 -8.69 -37.54 0.82
C ASN A 92 -8.14 -38.83 0.18
N LEU A 93 -6.90 -38.81 -0.30
CA LEU A 93 -6.25 -39.99 -0.86
C LEU A 93 -5.95 -41.01 0.24
N GLU A 94 -5.44 -40.58 1.39
CA GLU A 94 -5.22 -41.45 2.56
C GLU A 94 -6.50 -42.15 2.99
N LYS A 95 -7.63 -41.42 3.01
CA LYS A 95 -8.93 -42.00 3.33
C LYS A 95 -9.35 -43.07 2.33
N LYS A 96 -9.26 -42.77 1.02
CA LYS A 96 -9.59 -43.74 -0.04
C LYS A 96 -8.70 -44.98 -0.01
N VAL A 97 -7.41 -44.80 0.25
CA VAL A 97 -6.48 -45.94 0.40
C VAL A 97 -6.90 -46.82 1.57
N LYS A 98 -7.27 -46.23 2.72
CA LYS A 98 -7.79 -47.00 3.86
C LYS A 98 -9.07 -47.78 3.53
N GLU A 99 -10.04 -47.12 2.87
CA GLU A 99 -11.30 -47.76 2.45
C GLU A 99 -11.03 -48.97 1.53
N LEU A 100 -10.15 -48.81 0.53
CA LEU A 100 -9.79 -49.89 -0.40
C LEU A 100 -9.01 -51.04 0.25
N MET A 101 -8.21 -50.75 1.29
CA MET A 101 -7.50 -51.79 2.04
C MET A 101 -8.46 -52.59 2.92
N GLN A 102 -9.48 -51.94 3.50
CA GLN A 102 -10.52 -52.60 4.28
C GLN A 102 -11.40 -53.50 3.40
N GLU A 103 -11.82 -53.04 2.22
CA GLU A 103 -12.58 -53.85 1.25
C GLU A 103 -11.81 -55.07 0.70
N ARG A 104 -10.47 -55.11 0.86
CA ARG A 104 -9.63 -56.25 0.44
C ARG A 104 -9.40 -57.28 1.54
N GLU A 105 -9.61 -56.90 2.80
CA GLU A 105 -9.42 -57.79 3.96
C GLU A 105 -10.75 -58.44 4.42
N ASP A 106 -11.89 -57.91 3.97
CA ASP A 106 -13.24 -58.52 4.08
C ASP A 106 -13.54 -59.48 2.91
#